data_AF-A0A8H8XFF0-F1
#
_entry.id   AF-A0A8H8XFF0-F1
#
_cell.length_a   1.000
_cell.length_b   1.000
_cell.length_c   1.000
_cell.angle_alpha   90.00
_cell.angle_beta   90.00
_cell.angle_gamma   90.00
#
_symmetry.space_group_name_H-M   'P 1'
#
loop_
_entity.id
_entity.type
_entity.pdbx_description
1 polymer ?
#
loop_
_entity_poly.entity_id
_entity_poly.type
_entity_poly.pdbx_seq_one_letter_code
_entity_poly.pdbx_strand_id
1 'polypeptide(L)'
;MNNDKIREVYQKIIEVSNQFLIDCNYSSISLLENRDPNIEAIVKDLNMFSAILKKLASDNAENLAMSNRIEYYVMIMRNIALAISEKNEDALTEAIKLLDSLGVVDLHKHGC
;
A
#
# COMPACT_ATOMS: atom_id res chain seq x y z
N MET A 1 -12.78 -15.06 -3.04
CA MET A 1 -12.35 -13.68 -3.32
C MET A 1 -12.70 -13.26 -4.73
N ASN A 2 -13.44 -12.16 -4.85
CA ASN A 2 -13.88 -11.56 -6.11
C ASN A 2 -12.74 -10.72 -6.73
N ASN A 3 -12.51 -10.83 -8.04
CA ASN A 3 -11.50 -10.05 -8.77
C ASN A 3 -11.76 -8.54 -8.71
N ASP A 4 -13.02 -8.10 -8.67
CA ASP A 4 -13.34 -6.66 -8.58
C ASP A 4 -12.84 -6.07 -7.25
N LYS A 5 -13.07 -6.78 -6.15
CA LYS A 5 -12.58 -6.39 -4.82
C LYS A 5 -11.05 -6.33 -4.76
N ILE A 6 -10.37 -7.24 -5.46
CA ILE A 6 -8.90 -7.25 -5.54
C ILE A 6 -8.38 -6.02 -6.29
N ARG A 7 -9.08 -5.62 -7.35
CA ARG A 7 -8.75 -4.43 -8.14
C ARG A 7 -8.93 -3.14 -7.36
N GLU A 8 -10.04 -3.00 -6.64
CA GLU A 8 -10.29 -1.87 -5.73
C GLU A 8 -9.18 -1.75 -4.67
N VAL A 9 -8.82 -2.87 -4.06
CA VAL A 9 -7.73 -2.92 -3.06
C VAL A 9 -6.39 -2.49 -3.67
N TYR A 10 -6.09 -2.93 -4.90
CA TYR A 10 -4.86 -2.53 -5.57
C TYR A 10 -4.80 -1.03 -5.88
N GLN A 11 -5.89 -0.45 -6.39
CA GLN A 11 -5.98 1.00 -6.64
C GLN A 11 -5.75 1.78 -5.35
N LYS A 12 -6.39 1.37 -4.26
CA LYS A 12 -6.24 1.99 -2.95
C LYS A 12 -4.80 1.91 -2.42
N ILE A 13 -4.12 0.79 -2.63
CA ILE A 13 -2.70 0.64 -2.27
C ILE A 13 -1.83 1.64 -3.04
N ILE A 14 -2.07 1.83 -4.33
CA ILE A 14 -1.33 2.80 -5.15
C ILE A 14 -1.56 4.22 -4.61
N GLU A 15 -2.81 4.58 -4.33
CA GLU A 15 -3.16 5.90 -3.78
C GLU A 15 -2.44 6.17 -2.45
N VAL A 16 -2.53 5.23 -1.50
CA VAL A 16 -1.85 5.38 -0.20
C VAL A 16 -0.34 5.44 -0.40
N SER A 17 0.22 4.67 -1.34
CA SER A 17 1.66 4.65 -1.63
C SER A 17 2.12 5.99 -2.17
N ASN A 18 1.36 6.56 -3.11
CA ASN A 18 1.63 7.86 -3.69
C ASN A 18 1.54 8.97 -2.63
N GLN A 19 0.50 8.95 -1.79
CA GLN A 19 0.36 9.93 -0.71
C GLN A 19 1.52 9.84 0.28
N PHE A 20 1.91 8.62 0.67
CA PHE A 20 3.06 8.40 1.54
C PHE A 20 4.35 8.95 0.93
N LEU A 21 4.60 8.70 -0.37
CA LEU A 21 5.80 9.22 -1.04
C LEU A 21 5.79 10.76 -1.10
N ILE A 22 4.65 11.39 -1.39
CA ILE A 22 4.47 12.84 -1.37
C ILE A 22 4.77 13.41 0.03
N ASP A 23 4.18 12.83 1.09
CA ASP A 23 4.42 13.22 2.49
C ASP A 23 5.92 13.17 2.86
N CYS A 24 6.66 12.28 2.20
CA CYS A 24 8.08 12.06 2.42
C CYS A 24 8.99 12.85 1.44
N ASN A 25 8.44 13.76 0.62
CA ASN A 25 9.13 14.50 -0.43
C ASN A 25 9.78 13.62 -1.53
N TYR A 26 9.26 12.42 -1.79
CA TYR A 26 9.65 11.56 -2.92
C TYR A 26 8.67 11.69 -4.09
N SER A 27 9.10 11.27 -5.29
CA SER A 27 8.25 11.22 -6.50
C SER A 27 7.15 10.15 -6.40
N SER A 28 6.04 10.33 -7.13
CA SER A 28 4.93 9.36 -7.20
C SER A 28 5.21 8.17 -8.13
N ILE A 29 4.46 7.07 -7.96
CA ILE A 29 4.49 5.85 -8.78
C ILE A 29 3.40 5.90 -9.86
N SER A 30 3.49 6.87 -10.75
CA SER A 30 2.52 7.10 -11.84
C SER A 30 2.40 5.96 -12.86
N LEU A 31 3.41 5.08 -12.93
CA LEU A 31 3.47 3.93 -13.85
C LEU A 31 2.41 2.84 -13.60
N LEU A 32 1.68 2.90 -12.49
CA LEU A 32 0.77 1.83 -12.05
C LEU A 32 -0.70 2.24 -12.02
N GLU A 33 -0.99 3.54 -12.11
CA GLU A 33 -2.34 4.11 -11.96
C GLU A 33 -3.33 3.59 -13.01
N ASN A 34 -2.85 3.10 -14.17
CA ASN A 34 -3.68 2.61 -15.28
C ASN A 34 -3.55 1.10 -15.54
N ARG A 35 -3.01 0.31 -14.60
CA ARG A 35 -2.88 -1.15 -14.78
C ARG A 35 -4.13 -1.92 -14.37
N ASP A 36 -4.37 -3.02 -15.07
CA ASP A 36 -5.32 -4.08 -14.69
C ASP A 36 -4.55 -5.35 -14.28
N PRO A 37 -3.95 -5.38 -13.08
CA PRO A 37 -3.09 -6.50 -12.70
C PRO A 37 -3.90 -7.70 -12.22
N ASN A 38 -3.40 -8.89 -12.53
CA ASN A 38 -3.85 -10.11 -11.89
C ASN A 38 -3.23 -10.26 -10.49
N ILE A 39 -3.70 -11.24 -9.72
CA ILE A 39 -3.24 -11.52 -8.35
C ILE A 39 -1.72 -11.63 -8.24
N GLU A 40 -1.08 -12.33 -9.17
CA GLU A 40 0.38 -12.53 -9.16
C GLU A 40 1.14 -11.22 -9.35
N ALA A 41 0.68 -10.37 -10.27
CA ALA A 41 1.23 -9.04 -10.49
C ALA A 41 1.07 -8.15 -9.25
N ILE A 42 -0.09 -8.20 -8.58
CA ILE A 42 -0.35 -7.44 -7.35
C ILE A 42 0.63 -7.83 -6.23
N VAL A 43 0.80 -9.13 -6.00
CA VAL A 43 1.72 -9.64 -4.97
C VAL A 43 3.16 -9.25 -5.30
N LYS A 44 3.56 -9.33 -6.57
CA LYS A 44 4.89 -8.91 -7.01
C LYS A 44 5.14 -7.43 -6.78
N ASP A 45 4.19 -6.58 -7.16
CA ASP A 45 4.29 -5.12 -7.01
C ASP A 45 4.35 -4.72 -5.52
N LEU A 46 3.51 -5.31 -4.67
CA LEU A 46 3.52 -5.09 -3.22
C LEU A 46 4.86 -5.45 -2.57
N ASN A 47 5.46 -6.57 -2.99
CA ASN A 47 6.77 -6.97 -2.52
C ASN A 47 7.87 -6.01 -3.00
N MET A 48 7.75 -5.50 -4.23
CA MET A 48 8.66 -4.50 -4.77
C MET A 48 8.58 -3.18 -3.98
N PHE A 49 7.38 -2.65 -3.72
CA PHE A 49 7.24 -1.43 -2.88
C PHE A 49 7.79 -1.65 -1.49
N SER A 50 7.49 -2.80 -0.89
CA SER A 50 8.02 -3.17 0.43
C SER A 50 9.55 -3.12 0.47
N ALA A 51 10.22 -3.58 -0.59
CA ALA A 51 11.68 -3.55 -0.68
C ALA A 51 12.24 -2.14 -0.85
N ILE A 52 11.62 -1.33 -1.73
CA ILE A 52 12.01 0.07 -1.97
C ILE A 52 11.87 0.88 -0.67
N LEU A 53 10.73 0.74 0.00
CA LEU A 53 10.43 1.44 1.24
C LEU A 53 11.42 1.06 2.36
N LYS A 54 11.73 -0.24 2.54
CA LYS A 54 12.76 -0.66 3.51
C LYS A 54 14.12 -0.02 3.25
N LYS A 55 14.50 0.13 1.98
CA LYS A 55 15.75 0.80 1.63
C LYS A 55 15.70 2.28 2.02
N LEU A 56 14.59 2.97 1.76
CA LEU A 56 14.38 4.35 2.21
C LEU A 56 14.42 4.50 3.73
N ALA A 57 13.82 3.58 4.50
CA ALA A 57 13.90 3.59 5.97
C ALA A 57 15.35 3.49 6.45
N SER A 58 16.11 2.55 5.89
CA SER A 58 17.53 2.39 6.21
C SER A 58 18.35 3.64 5.88
N ASP A 59 18.03 4.33 4.78
CA ASP A 59 18.73 5.55 4.36
C ASP A 59 18.31 6.77 5.21
N ASN A 60 17.20 6.68 5.95
CA ASN A 60 16.67 7.72 6.84
C ASN A 60 16.69 7.31 8.32
N ALA A 61 17.60 6.40 8.72
CA ALA A 61 17.63 5.82 10.07
C ALA A 61 17.75 6.85 11.21
N GLU A 62 18.29 8.04 10.93
CA GLU A 62 18.38 9.15 11.90
C GLU A 62 17.02 9.81 12.18
N ASN A 63 16.05 9.67 11.27
CA ASN A 63 14.67 10.09 11.45
C ASN A 63 13.80 8.89 11.87
N LEU A 64 13.86 8.55 13.16
CA LEU A 64 13.16 7.40 13.74
C LEU A 64 11.64 7.42 13.50
N ALA A 65 11.02 8.60 13.50
CA ALA A 65 9.59 8.73 13.23
C ALA A 65 9.24 8.30 11.79
N MET A 66 10.06 8.72 10.82
CA MET A 66 9.93 8.32 9.42
C MET A 66 10.19 6.82 9.24
N SER A 67 11.28 6.31 9.84
CA SER A 67 11.64 4.89 9.76
C SER A 67 10.52 3.99 10.29
N ASN A 68 9.94 4.33 11.45
CA ASN A 68 8.84 3.57 12.04
C ASN A 68 7.57 3.62 11.17
N ARG A 69 7.25 4.78 10.57
CA ARG A 69 6.10 4.92 9.67
C ARG A 69 6.28 4.06 8.41
N ILE A 70 7.50 4.03 7.85
CA ILE A 70 7.85 3.17 6.72
C ILE A 70 7.72 1.70 7.07
N GLU A 71 8.29 1.25 8.20
CA GLU A 71 8.22 -0.15 8.63
C GLU A 71 6.79 -0.62 8.82
N TYR A 72 5.94 0.22 9.42
CA TYR A 72 4.52 -0.08 9.60
C TYR A 72 3.79 -0.18 8.26
N TYR A 73 4.10 0.70 7.30
CA TYR A 73 3.54 0.65 5.96
C TYR A 73 3.93 -0.63 5.20
N VAL A 74 5.20 -1.03 5.31
CA VAL A 74 5.73 -2.27 4.73
C VAL A 74 5.08 -3.51 5.33
N MET A 75 4.85 -3.52 6.64
CA MET A 75 4.15 -4.62 7.31
C MET A 75 2.74 -4.80 6.74
N ILE A 76 1.98 -3.71 6.57
CA ILE A 76 0.62 -3.77 6.04
C ILE A 76 0.60 -4.28 4.60
N MET A 77 1.48 -3.76 3.73
CA MET A 77 1.60 -4.24 2.34
C MET A 77 1.86 -5.74 2.25
N ARG A 78 2.72 -6.26 3.13
CA ARG A 78 3.03 -7.69 3.21
C ARG A 78 1.84 -8.51 3.68
N ASN A 79 1.10 -8.02 4.67
CA ASN A 79 -0.11 -8.68 5.16
C ASN A 79 -1.20 -8.75 4.08
N ILE A 80 -1.35 -7.67 3.29
CA ILE A 80 -2.26 -7.68 2.13
C ILE A 80 -1.80 -8.71 1.10
N ALA A 81 -0.52 -8.72 0.72
CA ALA A 81 0.02 -9.68 -0.24
C ALA A 81 -0.17 -11.14 0.21
N LEU A 82 0.05 -11.41 1.50
CA LEU A 82 -0.14 -12.73 2.10
C LEU A 82 -1.62 -13.13 2.08
N ALA A 83 -2.50 -12.26 2.54
CA ALA A 83 -3.93 -12.52 2.57
C ALA A 83 -4.51 -12.78 1.16
N ILE A 84 -4.04 -12.04 0.15
CA ILE A 84 -4.40 -12.26 -1.24
C ILE A 84 -3.92 -13.64 -1.71
N SER A 85 -2.67 -13.99 -1.41
CA SER A 85 -2.05 -15.27 -1.83
C SER A 85 -2.76 -16.47 -1.20
N GLU A 86 -3.15 -16.35 0.06
CA GLU A 86 -3.85 -17.40 0.83
C GLU A 86 -5.36 -17.40 0.60
N LYS A 87 -5.89 -16.43 -0.16
CA LYS A 87 -7.34 -16.21 -0.35
C LYS A 87 -8.08 -16.03 0.99
N ASN A 88 -7.42 -15.44 1.97
CA ASN A 88 -7.94 -15.22 3.31
C ASN A 88 -8.62 -13.84 3.39
N GLU A 89 -9.95 -13.82 3.27
CA GLU A 89 -10.73 -12.59 3.19
C GLU A 89 -10.77 -11.80 4.51
N ASP A 90 -10.72 -12.49 5.65
CA ASP A 90 -10.71 -11.86 6.97
C ASP A 90 -9.38 -11.13 7.21
N ALA A 91 -8.26 -11.81 6.96
CA ALA A 91 -6.92 -11.21 7.04
C ALA A 91 -6.77 -10.03 6.07
N LEU A 92 -7.33 -10.14 4.86
CA LEU A 92 -7.34 -9.05 3.90
C LEU A 92 -8.11 -7.84 4.43
N THR A 93 -9.29 -8.09 4.99
CA THR A 93 -10.15 -7.03 5.55
C THR A 93 -9.48 -6.32 6.72
N GLU A 94 -8.80 -7.04 7.60
CA GLU A 94 -8.02 -6.46 8.69
C GLU A 94 -6.85 -5.63 8.18
N ALA A 95 -6.08 -6.15 7.22
CA ALA A 95 -4.94 -5.43 6.65
C ALA A 95 -5.36 -4.13 5.93
N ILE A 96 -6.52 -4.12 5.24
CA ILE A 96 -7.08 -2.92 4.63
C ILE A 96 -7.48 -1.88 5.69
N LYS A 97 -8.10 -2.29 6.81
CA LYS A 97 -8.42 -1.35 7.90
C LYS A 97 -7.18 -0.68 8.48
N LEU A 98 -6.09 -1.44 8.61
CA LEU A 98 -4.80 -0.88 9.04
C LEU A 98 -4.24 0.10 8.02
N LEU A 99 -4.36 -0.23 6.72
CA LEU A 99 -3.98 0.68 5.64
C LEU A 99 -4.75 2.01 5.71
N ASP A 100 -6.06 1.95 5.97
CA ASP A 100 -6.93 3.12 6.09
C ASP A 100 -6.56 4.02 7.27
N SER A 101 -6.12 3.41 8.37
CA SER A 101 -5.68 4.14 9.55
C SER A 101 -4.42 4.97 9.34
N LEU A 102 -3.67 4.72 8.26
CA LEU A 102 -2.47 5.50 7.92
C LEU A 102 -2.77 6.80 7.18
N GLY A 103 -4.02 7.04 6.82
CA GLY A 103 -4.49 8.25 6.17
C GLY A 103 -4.33 8.19 4.66
N VAL A 104 -5.43 7.84 3.99
CA VAL A 104 -5.85 8.53 2.76
C VAL A 104 -7.07 9.35 3.14
N VAL A 105 -7.05 10.63 2.79
CA VAL A 105 -8.17 11.54 2.95
C VAL A 105 -9.41 10.90 2.34
N ASP A 106 -10.48 10.86 3.12
CA ASP A 106 -11.83 10.44 2.75
C ASP A 106 -12.29 11.14 1.44
N LEU A 107 -12.08 10.50 0.28
CA LEU A 107 -12.45 11.05 -1.04
C LEU A 107 -13.97 11.05 -1.28
N HIS A 108 -14.77 10.47 -0.37
CA HIS A 108 -16.22 10.58 -0.43
C HIS A 108 -16.76 11.88 0.21
N LYS A 109 -15.91 12.79 0.70
CA LYS A 109 -16.35 14.10 1.22
C LYS A 109 -16.32 15.25 0.21
N HIS A 110 -15.93 15.03 -1.05
CA HIS A 110 -16.08 16.02 -2.12
C HIS A 110 -16.97 15.48 -3.25
N GLY A 111 -18.21 15.16 -2.87
CA GLY A 111 -19.35 15.07 -3.79
C GLY A 111 -20.41 16.08 -3.35
N CYS A 112 -20.26 17.33 -3.78
CA CYS A 112 -21.28 18.36 -3.99
C CYS A 112 -20.61 19.53 -4.72
#